data_AF-A0A946YIQ4-F1
#
_entry.id   AF-A0A946YIQ4-F1
#
_cell.length_a   1.000
_cell.length_b   1.000
_cell.length_c   1.000
_cell.angle_alpha   90.00
_cell.angle_beta   90.00
_cell.angle_gamma   90.00
#
_symmetry.space_group_name_H-M   'P 1'
#
loop_
_entity.id
_entity.type
_entity.pdbx_description
1 polymer ?
#
loop_
_entity_poly.entity_id
_entity_poly.type
_entity_poly.pdbx_seq_one_letter_code
_entity_poly.pdbx_strand_id
1 'polypeptide(L)'
;SAMNTRPECRSIIALLVSTTILAWSCGTALSAQSQEEAFPGLSGPLQETVLPDETIAPTDPGEYHNPGSNNLAIFLRDPQSSWLGLAHGLKSIGLPFSITTNLEEALSHGVMLIYPRLTGANSSPELLQKLQRYVSEGNSLIAFSVIGGGMKGLFGYDGYQERNDLQTLRFNDNELVNEFVLDPAESSVNLADNNQRTGGVSYSGLSEPAIASFDDDSGAIIFNTFGSGPETGYAYAIGFDLSHFTLRAFNGRLTGVVEDYVNAYHPKVDSLLRFIAAAYRQGENDSITVLSTPFNKDLTVLITHDIDYTRSLSNIDAYAQLENQLGVPATYFLQTKYVKDYNDMAFFDVESGAIVQQIEHANIEIGSHSVAHSNEFRSMPLGSGQERYPEYQPFVKDFGTVHDASISGELRISKFLLEHLIDYEVTAFRPGHLSFPRKLPEMLQAHGYRYSSSITANEALTHFPYQTMFAGEYQAETPVYEFPITIEDEQSELWSRLDQSIELANKIARHRGLVNVLIHTDETGQKLEFEREFIEEFKDRAWFSTVSRFGDWWRIRDSVQINVHDHAAGLKEVKVKADGTIEGLSLRIPVSWQLEGSVDGVRQIKDVLIFDQISGATEISVRVR
;
A
#
# COMPACT_ATOMS: atom_id res chain seq x y z
N SER A 1 -9.40 -25.68 -60.74
CA SER A 1 -10.80 -25.23 -60.92
C SER A 1 -10.89 -23.77 -60.47
N ALA A 2 -11.53 -22.83 -61.17
CA ALA A 2 -12.81 -22.86 -61.90
C ALA A 2 -14.02 -22.94 -60.94
N MET A 3 -15.05 -22.09 -61.03
CA MET A 3 -15.24 -20.88 -61.85
C MET A 3 -16.41 -20.02 -61.33
N ASN A 4 -16.50 -18.76 -61.79
CA ASN A 4 -17.70 -17.89 -62.00
C ASN A 4 -19.09 -18.35 -61.50
N THR A 5 -19.96 -17.46 -60.98
CA THR A 5 -20.52 -16.32 -61.78
C THR A 5 -20.93 -15.04 -61.02
N ARG A 6 -20.42 -13.91 -61.55
CA ARG A 6 -21.15 -12.64 -61.85
C ARG A 6 -21.44 -12.65 -63.39
N PRO A 7 -21.91 -11.60 -64.12
CA PRO A 7 -22.22 -10.16 -63.85
C PRO A 7 -23.72 -9.85 -64.13
N GLU A 8 -24.25 -8.63 -64.34
CA GLU A 8 -23.83 -7.20 -64.49
C GLU A 8 -24.55 -6.37 -63.36
N CYS A 9 -24.70 -5.03 -63.30
CA CYS A 9 -24.46 -3.97 -64.29
C CYS A 9 -23.91 -2.66 -63.71
N ARG A 10 -22.96 -2.10 -64.47
CA ARG A 10 -22.55 -0.69 -64.72
C ARG A 10 -23.32 0.43 -63.99
N SER A 11 -22.68 1.34 -63.24
CA SER A 11 -21.58 2.29 -63.57
C SER A 11 -22.04 3.60 -64.23
N ILE A 12 -21.68 4.74 -63.64
CA ILE A 12 -21.08 5.93 -64.28
C ILE A 12 -20.45 6.84 -63.21
N ILE A 13 -19.40 7.59 -63.57
CA ILE A 13 -18.62 8.48 -62.69
C ILE A 13 -18.91 9.94 -63.07
N ALA A 14 -19.00 10.83 -62.08
CA ALA A 14 -18.79 12.27 -62.28
C ALA A 14 -18.09 12.88 -61.05
N LEU A 15 -16.94 13.51 -61.28
CA LEU A 15 -16.19 14.29 -60.30
C LEU A 15 -16.32 15.77 -60.69
N LEU A 16 -16.55 16.68 -59.74
CA LEU A 16 -16.40 18.12 -59.98
C LEU A 16 -15.90 18.84 -58.72
N VAL A 17 -14.71 19.41 -58.83
CA VAL A 17 -14.14 20.34 -57.84
C VAL A 17 -14.23 21.74 -58.42
N SER A 18 -14.90 22.65 -57.71
CA SER A 18 -14.86 24.09 -57.99
C SER A 18 -14.97 24.85 -56.67
N THR A 19 -13.99 25.71 -56.39
CA THR A 19 -13.97 26.57 -55.20
C THR A 19 -14.91 27.75 -55.34
N THR A 20 -15.50 28.20 -54.23
CA THR A 20 -16.06 29.56 -54.12
C THR A 20 -15.84 30.09 -52.70
N ILE A 21 -14.68 30.70 -52.46
CA ILE A 21 -14.42 31.46 -51.24
C ILE A 21 -14.93 32.89 -51.49
N LEU A 22 -15.99 33.31 -50.80
CA LEU A 22 -16.32 34.73 -50.65
C LEU A 22 -17.22 34.99 -49.43
N ALA A 23 -16.59 35.44 -48.35
CA ALA A 23 -17.12 36.23 -47.24
C ALA A 23 -18.63 36.09 -46.90
N TRP A 24 -18.95 35.19 -45.96
CA TRP A 24 -19.99 35.46 -44.95
C TRP A 24 -19.36 35.55 -43.56
N SER A 25 -18.57 36.60 -43.36
CA SER A 25 -18.01 36.99 -42.07
C SER A 25 -19.12 37.59 -41.19
N CYS A 26 -19.99 36.74 -40.68
CA CYS A 26 -21.09 37.13 -39.80
C CYS A 26 -21.16 36.20 -38.59
N GLY A 27 -20.42 36.56 -37.54
CA GLY A 27 -20.62 36.07 -36.16
C GLY A 27 -20.74 34.56 -35.96
N THR A 28 -19.66 33.80 -36.12
CA THR A 28 -19.48 32.58 -35.30
C THR A 28 -19.13 32.96 -33.87
N ALA A 29 -20.02 33.73 -33.24
CA ALA A 29 -20.16 33.67 -31.80
C ALA A 29 -20.74 32.29 -31.49
N LEU A 30 -19.85 31.32 -31.25
CA LEU A 30 -20.20 30.21 -30.39
C LEU A 30 -20.74 30.85 -29.12
N SER A 31 -22.04 30.71 -28.89
CA SER A 31 -22.63 31.14 -27.64
C SER A 31 -22.06 30.26 -26.55
N ALA A 32 -21.05 30.77 -25.85
CA ALA A 32 -20.97 30.55 -24.42
C ALA A 32 -22.32 31.00 -23.86
N GLN A 33 -23.27 30.07 -23.77
CA GLN A 33 -24.26 30.14 -22.72
C GLN A 33 -23.43 30.23 -21.45
N SER A 34 -23.59 31.30 -20.69
CA SER A 34 -23.07 31.36 -19.33
C SER A 34 -23.69 30.19 -18.60
N GLN A 35 -22.92 29.11 -18.43
CA GLN A 35 -23.30 28.05 -17.52
C GLN A 35 -23.41 28.70 -16.14
N GLU A 36 -24.54 28.53 -15.48
CA GLU A 36 -24.75 29.14 -14.17
C GLU A 36 -23.71 28.56 -13.21
N GLU A 37 -23.09 29.43 -12.40
CA GLU A 37 -22.09 29.03 -11.42
C GLU A 37 -22.74 28.01 -10.47
N ALA A 38 -22.18 26.81 -10.41
CA ALA A 38 -22.70 25.73 -9.56
C ALA A 38 -22.85 26.14 -8.08
N PHE A 39 -22.01 27.08 -7.60
CA PHE A 39 -22.10 27.76 -6.31
C PHE A 39 -21.99 29.28 -6.52
N PRO A 40 -23.10 30.00 -6.80
CA PRO A 40 -23.05 31.39 -7.22
C PRO A 40 -22.36 32.33 -6.22
N GLY A 41 -21.29 32.99 -6.65
CA GLY A 41 -20.51 33.91 -5.81
C GLY A 41 -19.56 33.24 -4.81
N LEU A 42 -19.42 31.91 -4.82
CA LEU A 42 -18.29 31.23 -4.19
C LEU A 42 -17.03 31.44 -5.04
N SER A 43 -15.89 31.72 -4.42
CA SER A 43 -14.60 31.71 -5.12
C SER A 43 -13.44 31.34 -4.20
N GLY A 44 -12.52 30.51 -4.70
CA GLY A 44 -11.38 30.03 -3.94
C GLY A 44 -10.82 28.68 -4.44
N PRO A 45 -9.86 28.09 -3.71
CA PRO A 45 -9.27 28.62 -2.49
C PRO A 45 -8.34 29.81 -2.80
N LEU A 46 -8.35 30.83 -1.95
CA LEU A 46 -7.63 32.09 -2.24
C LEU A 46 -6.12 32.00 -2.01
N GLN A 47 -5.70 31.29 -0.96
CA GLN A 47 -4.29 31.05 -0.66
C GLN A 47 -3.67 30.12 -1.71
N GLU A 48 -2.53 30.50 -2.27
CA GLU A 48 -1.80 29.70 -3.26
C GLU A 48 -1.16 28.48 -2.60
N THR A 49 -1.21 27.32 -3.25
CA THR A 49 -0.49 26.12 -2.81
C THR A 49 0.96 26.22 -3.28
N VAL A 50 1.90 26.03 -2.36
CA VAL A 50 3.30 25.81 -2.73
C VAL A 50 3.42 24.38 -3.27
N LEU A 51 3.56 24.24 -4.59
CA LEU A 51 3.80 22.93 -5.20
C LEU A 51 5.21 22.41 -4.83
N PRO A 52 5.43 21.08 -4.79
CA PRO A 52 6.73 20.51 -4.42
C PRO A 52 7.83 20.86 -5.43
N ASP A 53 9.02 21.20 -4.93
CA ASP A 53 10.23 21.28 -5.76
C ASP A 53 10.50 19.94 -6.47
N GLU A 54 11.10 19.96 -7.67
CA GLU A 54 11.40 18.71 -8.40
C GLU A 54 12.38 17.79 -7.66
N THR A 55 13.17 18.34 -6.72
CA THR A 55 14.19 17.64 -5.94
C THR A 55 13.97 17.82 -4.44
N ILE A 56 13.53 16.77 -3.76
CA ILE A 56 13.54 16.67 -2.29
C ILE A 56 14.90 16.12 -1.81
N ALA A 57 15.25 16.38 -0.54
CA ALA A 57 16.36 15.68 0.11
C ALA A 57 16.00 14.21 0.36
N PRO A 58 16.95 13.26 0.27
CA PRO A 58 16.72 11.89 0.72
C PRO A 58 16.34 11.83 2.20
N THR A 59 15.44 10.93 2.58
CA THR A 59 15.07 10.66 3.99
C THR A 59 16.32 10.23 4.77
N ASP A 60 16.48 10.69 6.01
CA ASP A 60 17.63 10.30 6.83
C ASP A 60 17.36 8.91 7.46
N PRO A 61 18.23 7.91 7.25
CA PRO A 61 18.13 6.63 7.94
C PRO A 61 18.08 6.75 9.48
N GLY A 62 18.58 7.85 10.05
CA GLY A 62 18.47 8.17 11.48
C GLY A 62 17.04 8.42 11.98
N GLU A 63 16.09 8.75 11.10
CA GLU A 63 14.65 8.83 11.42
C GLU A 63 14.08 7.45 11.82
N TYR A 64 14.72 6.37 11.34
CA TYR A 64 14.38 4.98 11.61
C TYR A 64 15.26 4.32 12.68
N HIS A 65 15.92 5.12 13.52
CA HIS A 65 16.67 4.63 14.68
C HIS A 65 15.74 4.39 15.89
N ASN A 66 15.76 3.17 16.45
CA ASN A 66 15.13 2.83 17.72
C ASN A 66 16.20 2.30 18.71
N PRO A 67 16.41 2.94 19.88
CA PRO A 67 17.39 2.49 20.86
C PRO A 67 16.89 1.29 21.70
N GLY A 68 17.13 0.08 21.21
CA GLY A 68 16.96 -1.18 21.97
C GLY A 68 17.28 -2.43 21.15
N SER A 69 17.83 -3.46 21.80
CA SER A 69 18.44 -4.64 21.17
C SER A 69 17.47 -5.71 20.68
N ASN A 70 16.22 -5.73 21.16
CA ASN A 70 15.19 -6.71 20.80
C ASN A 70 14.53 -6.47 19.42
N ASN A 71 15.03 -5.51 18.64
CA ASN A 71 14.49 -5.14 17.33
C ASN A 71 15.32 -5.80 16.22
N LEU A 72 14.79 -5.96 15.01
CA LEU A 72 15.62 -6.33 13.85
C LEU A 72 16.61 -5.19 13.54
N ALA A 73 17.91 -5.40 13.73
CA ALA A 73 18.92 -4.42 13.32
C ALA A 73 19.10 -4.43 11.80
N ILE A 74 18.95 -3.29 11.14
CA ILE A 74 19.33 -3.11 9.74
C ILE A 74 20.68 -2.39 9.70
N PHE A 75 21.75 -3.15 9.46
CA PHE A 75 23.07 -2.58 9.17
C PHE A 75 23.07 -2.04 7.75
N LEU A 76 22.74 -0.75 7.62
CA LEU A 76 22.67 -0.04 6.36
C LEU A 76 24.06 0.39 5.91
N ARG A 77 24.52 -0.21 4.80
CA ARG A 77 25.88 -0.02 4.26
C ARG A 77 25.98 1.01 3.16
N ASP A 78 24.84 1.48 2.64
CA ASP A 78 24.73 2.48 1.58
C ASP A 78 23.41 3.25 1.72
N PRO A 79 23.41 4.46 2.32
CA PRO A 79 22.22 5.31 2.44
C PRO A 79 21.59 5.77 1.12
N GLN A 80 22.21 5.51 -0.04
CA GLN A 80 21.65 5.83 -1.36
C GLN A 80 20.98 4.64 -2.06
N SER A 81 21.01 3.46 -1.43
CA SER A 81 20.30 2.26 -1.88
C SER A 81 18.79 2.33 -1.59
N SER A 82 18.00 1.40 -2.13
CA SER A 82 16.52 1.40 -2.05
C SER A 82 15.97 0.96 -0.68
N TRP A 83 16.63 1.32 0.43
CA TRP A 83 16.40 0.79 1.78
C TRP A 83 15.02 1.10 2.37
N LEU A 84 14.34 2.14 1.87
CA LEU A 84 12.97 2.49 2.27
C LEU A 84 11.96 1.37 1.97
N GLY A 85 12.23 0.46 1.03
CA GLY A 85 11.38 -0.71 0.78
C GLY A 85 11.33 -1.69 1.95
N LEU A 86 12.46 -1.91 2.62
CA LEU A 86 12.49 -2.62 3.90
C LEU A 86 11.79 -1.80 4.98
N ALA A 87 12.05 -0.49 5.07
CA ALA A 87 11.44 0.34 6.10
C ALA A 87 9.89 0.34 6.04
N HIS A 88 9.33 0.53 4.84
CA HIS A 88 7.88 0.56 4.60
C HIS A 88 7.24 -0.83 4.64
N GLY A 89 7.91 -1.85 4.10
CA GLY A 89 7.40 -3.23 4.15
C GLY A 89 7.44 -3.83 5.56
N LEU A 90 8.51 -3.59 6.32
CA LEU A 90 8.60 -4.05 7.71
C LEU A 90 7.66 -3.28 8.63
N LYS A 91 7.45 -1.97 8.39
CA LYS A 91 6.31 -1.23 8.95
C LYS A 91 5.00 -1.96 8.65
N SER A 92 4.66 -2.25 7.39
CA SER A 92 3.31 -2.75 7.06
C SER A 92 2.98 -4.09 7.75
N ILE A 93 3.88 -5.07 7.71
CA ILE A 93 3.72 -6.34 8.44
C ILE A 93 3.97 -6.25 9.96
N GLY A 94 4.40 -5.09 10.47
CA GLY A 94 4.54 -4.81 11.89
C GLY A 94 5.76 -5.41 12.58
N LEU A 95 6.86 -5.58 11.86
CA LEU A 95 8.12 -6.06 12.42
C LEU A 95 8.90 -4.90 13.04
N PRO A 96 9.21 -4.89 14.36
CA PRO A 96 10.05 -3.84 14.93
C PRO A 96 11.48 -3.92 14.41
N PHE A 97 12.01 -2.80 13.91
CA PHE A 97 13.38 -2.71 13.41
C PHE A 97 14.07 -1.42 13.89
N SER A 98 15.38 -1.37 13.72
CA SER A 98 16.21 -0.18 13.95
C SER A 98 17.26 -0.09 12.86
N ILE A 99 17.36 1.05 12.17
CA ILE A 99 18.36 1.26 11.12
C ILE A 99 19.60 1.91 11.73
N THR A 100 20.77 1.36 11.43
CA THR A 100 22.06 1.95 11.82
C THR A 100 23.14 1.75 10.76
N THR A 101 24.06 2.71 10.69
CA THR A 101 25.31 2.61 9.91
C THR A 101 26.50 2.12 10.76
N ASN A 102 26.27 1.84 12.05
CA ASN A 102 27.28 1.37 13.00
C ASN A 102 27.21 -0.15 13.18
N LEU A 103 28.29 -0.85 12.82
CA LEU A 103 28.40 -2.30 12.95
C LEU A 103 28.31 -2.78 14.42
N GLU A 104 28.97 -2.08 15.35
CA GLU A 104 29.02 -2.52 16.76
C GLU A 104 27.66 -2.35 17.46
N GLU A 105 26.81 -1.46 16.94
CA GLU A 105 25.42 -1.32 17.38
C GLU A 105 24.55 -2.43 16.79
N ALA A 106 24.62 -2.69 15.48
CA ALA A 106 23.86 -3.76 14.86
C ALA A 106 24.23 -5.17 15.39
N LEU A 107 25.48 -5.38 15.81
CA LEU A 107 25.96 -6.60 16.49
C LEU A 107 25.44 -6.77 17.93
N SER A 108 24.73 -5.79 18.49
CA SER A 108 24.15 -5.86 19.85
C SER A 108 22.72 -6.41 19.91
N HIS A 109 22.13 -6.74 18.76
CA HIS A 109 20.80 -7.33 18.60
C HIS A 109 20.89 -8.84 18.36
N GLY A 110 19.83 -9.60 18.67
CA GLY A 110 19.77 -11.04 18.34
C GLY A 110 19.64 -11.34 16.84
N VAL A 111 19.13 -10.37 16.06
CA VAL A 111 18.92 -10.51 14.61
C VAL A 111 19.39 -9.26 13.87
N MET A 112 20.27 -9.47 12.88
CA MET A 112 20.84 -8.41 12.03
C MET A 112 20.62 -8.72 10.55
N LEU A 113 20.11 -7.74 9.81
CA LEU A 113 19.97 -7.72 8.37
C LEU A 113 21.00 -6.75 7.75
N ILE A 114 21.72 -7.18 6.71
CA ILE A 114 22.73 -6.37 6.02
C ILE A 114 22.25 -5.96 4.63
N TYR A 115 22.06 -4.66 4.43
CA TYR A 115 21.54 -4.06 3.18
C TYR A 115 22.49 -2.98 2.63
N PRO A 116 22.67 -2.80 1.30
CA PRO A 116 22.00 -3.51 0.20
C PRO A 116 22.61 -4.85 -0.20
N ARG A 117 23.93 -5.05 0.00
CA ARG A 117 24.63 -6.27 -0.44
C ARG A 117 25.83 -6.60 0.45
N LEU A 118 26.09 -7.89 0.66
CA LEU A 118 27.27 -8.39 1.37
C LEU A 118 28.22 -9.08 0.37
N THR A 119 29.34 -8.45 0.02
CA THR A 119 30.26 -9.00 -0.99
C THR A 119 31.71 -9.01 -0.51
N GLY A 120 32.53 -9.91 -1.06
CA GLY A 120 33.98 -9.92 -0.83
C GLY A 120 34.70 -8.67 -1.36
N ALA A 121 34.06 -7.87 -2.21
CA ALA A 121 34.60 -6.60 -2.69
C ALA A 121 34.28 -5.42 -1.75
N ASN A 122 33.20 -5.50 -0.96
CA ASN A 122 32.83 -4.46 0.01
C ASN A 122 33.13 -4.83 1.47
N SER A 123 33.57 -6.06 1.77
CA SER A 123 33.71 -6.56 3.16
C SER A 123 35.17 -6.75 3.56
N SER A 124 35.57 -6.16 4.69
CA SER A 124 36.91 -6.37 5.25
C SER A 124 37.04 -7.74 5.93
N PRO A 125 38.25 -8.30 6.07
CA PRO A 125 38.45 -9.55 6.81
C PRO A 125 37.99 -9.47 8.28
N GLU A 126 38.09 -8.28 8.90
CA GLU A 126 37.60 -8.05 10.26
C GLU A 126 36.06 -8.09 10.34
N LEU A 127 35.36 -7.44 9.41
CA LEU A 127 33.89 -7.53 9.31
C LEU A 127 33.47 -9.00 9.16
N LEU A 128 34.10 -9.74 8.25
CA LEU A 128 33.76 -11.14 8.01
C LEU A 128 34.01 -12.03 9.24
N GLN A 129 35.07 -11.78 10.01
CA GLN A 129 35.32 -12.46 11.28
C GLN A 129 34.28 -12.11 12.35
N LYS A 130 33.86 -10.84 12.44
CA LYS A 130 32.77 -10.42 13.36
C LYS A 130 31.44 -11.08 12.99
N LEU A 131 31.08 -11.15 11.71
CA LEU A 131 29.86 -11.83 11.25
C LEU A 131 29.91 -13.35 11.51
N GLN A 132 31.04 -14.01 11.24
CA GLN A 132 31.21 -15.44 11.56
C GLN A 132 31.09 -15.69 13.07
N ARG A 133 31.72 -14.84 13.88
CA ARG A 133 31.64 -14.93 15.35
C ARG A 133 30.20 -14.75 15.83
N TYR A 134 29.54 -13.67 15.43
CA TYR A 134 28.17 -13.32 15.81
C TYR A 134 27.17 -14.47 15.59
N VAL A 135 27.21 -15.12 14.41
CA VAL A 135 26.35 -16.29 14.15
C VAL A 135 26.81 -17.52 14.96
N SER A 136 28.12 -17.74 15.15
CA SER A 136 28.61 -18.83 16.01
C SER A 136 28.30 -18.67 17.51
N GLU A 137 27.95 -17.45 17.93
CA GLU A 137 27.50 -17.10 19.29
C GLU A 137 25.97 -17.17 19.44
N GLY A 138 25.25 -17.74 18.47
CA GLY A 138 23.81 -18.05 18.55
C GLY A 138 22.88 -17.05 17.86
N ASN A 139 23.40 -15.96 17.30
CA ASN A 139 22.59 -14.88 16.72
C ASN A 139 22.26 -15.12 15.24
N SER A 140 21.23 -14.45 14.72
CA SER A 140 20.77 -14.59 13.33
C SER A 140 21.22 -13.44 12.41
N LEU A 141 21.64 -13.80 11.21
CA LEU A 141 22.16 -12.92 10.17
C LEU A 141 21.40 -13.10 8.85
N ILE A 142 20.80 -12.04 8.33
CA ILE A 142 20.16 -11.99 7.01
C ILE A 142 21.02 -11.10 6.09
N ALA A 143 21.34 -11.56 4.88
CA ALA A 143 22.14 -10.78 3.94
C ALA A 143 21.71 -10.97 2.47
N PHE A 144 21.89 -9.91 1.68
CA PHE A 144 21.51 -9.84 0.28
C PHE A 144 22.71 -10.04 -0.68
N SER A 145 22.49 -10.76 -1.78
CA SER A 145 23.44 -11.04 -2.87
C SER A 145 24.83 -11.42 -2.36
N VAL A 146 24.90 -12.49 -1.57
CA VAL A 146 26.07 -12.84 -0.75
C VAL A 146 27.17 -13.51 -1.58
N ILE A 147 28.14 -12.74 -2.08
CA ILE A 147 29.12 -13.25 -3.08
C ILE A 147 30.59 -13.07 -2.67
N GLY A 148 31.38 -14.12 -2.88
CA GLY A 148 32.83 -14.11 -2.67
C GLY A 148 33.25 -14.07 -1.19
N GLY A 149 34.39 -13.44 -0.90
CA GLY A 149 34.88 -13.15 0.46
C GLY A 149 35.23 -14.36 1.36
N GLY A 150 35.00 -15.60 0.91
CA GLY A 150 35.05 -16.79 1.77
C GLY A 150 33.73 -17.08 2.51
N MET A 151 32.65 -16.35 2.19
CA MET A 151 31.35 -16.44 2.88
C MET A 151 30.58 -17.74 2.58
N LYS A 152 31.05 -18.53 1.62
CA LYS A 152 30.56 -19.89 1.29
C LYS A 152 30.22 -20.74 2.50
N GLY A 153 31.15 -20.85 3.45
CA GLY A 153 30.96 -21.64 4.67
C GLY A 153 30.05 -20.99 5.70
N LEU A 154 29.87 -19.65 5.66
CA LEU A 154 28.94 -18.95 6.55
C LEU A 154 27.49 -19.15 6.09
N PHE A 155 27.22 -19.08 4.78
CA PHE A 155 25.86 -19.16 4.23
C PHE A 155 25.54 -20.49 3.53
N GLY A 156 26.40 -21.50 3.66
CA GLY A 156 26.12 -22.88 3.25
C GLY A 156 26.07 -23.14 1.74
N TYR A 157 26.97 -22.57 0.93
CA TYR A 157 26.98 -22.80 -0.52
C TYR A 157 28.39 -23.00 -1.13
N ASP A 158 28.50 -23.90 -2.11
CA ASP A 158 29.73 -24.13 -2.89
C ASP A 158 29.83 -23.21 -4.11
N GLY A 159 28.72 -22.84 -4.73
CA GLY A 159 28.65 -22.08 -5.99
C GLY A 159 27.67 -20.91 -5.93
N TYR A 160 27.93 -19.88 -6.74
CA TYR A 160 26.99 -18.80 -7.00
C TYR A 160 27.11 -18.33 -8.46
N GLN A 161 26.05 -17.72 -8.98
CA GLN A 161 26.02 -17.07 -10.29
C GLN A 161 25.28 -15.73 -10.17
N GLU A 162 25.86 -14.66 -10.72
CA GLU A 162 25.16 -13.38 -10.91
C GLU A 162 24.23 -13.49 -12.13
N ARG A 163 22.98 -13.05 -11.98
CA ARG A 163 21.86 -13.25 -12.92
C ARG A 163 21.19 -11.91 -13.29
N ASN A 164 20.59 -11.86 -14.48
CA ASN A 164 19.82 -10.70 -14.97
C ASN A 164 18.54 -11.11 -15.73
N ASP A 165 18.01 -12.26 -15.31
CA ASP A 165 17.05 -13.11 -16.01
C ASP A 165 16.18 -13.89 -15.01
N LEU A 166 16.13 -13.46 -13.74
CA LEU A 166 15.28 -14.06 -12.70
C LEU A 166 13.81 -13.74 -12.99
N GLN A 167 12.96 -14.77 -13.05
CA GLN A 167 11.54 -14.67 -13.41
C GLN A 167 10.63 -15.04 -12.25
N THR A 168 10.76 -16.23 -11.67
CA THR A 168 9.95 -16.67 -10.51
C THR A 168 10.81 -17.09 -9.34
N LEU A 169 10.32 -16.85 -8.12
CA LEU A 169 10.78 -17.47 -6.88
C LEU A 169 9.67 -18.37 -6.34
N ARG A 170 10.03 -19.58 -5.90
CA ARG A 170 9.12 -20.56 -5.29
C ARG A 170 9.65 -20.95 -3.92
N PHE A 171 8.85 -20.78 -2.87
CA PHE A 171 9.16 -21.33 -1.54
C PHE A 171 9.08 -22.86 -1.58
N ASN A 172 10.04 -23.52 -0.95
CA ASN A 172 10.07 -24.97 -0.83
C ASN A 172 9.52 -25.39 0.55
N ASP A 173 9.03 -26.62 0.70
CA ASP A 173 8.54 -27.14 1.99
C ASP A 173 9.67 -27.13 3.04
N ASN A 174 9.43 -26.39 4.13
CA ASN A 174 10.37 -26.11 5.20
C ASN A 174 9.58 -25.65 6.44
N GLU A 175 10.05 -25.99 7.64
CA GLU A 175 9.40 -25.64 8.91
C GLU A 175 9.15 -24.13 9.05
N LEU A 176 10.12 -23.29 8.63
CA LEU A 176 10.02 -21.83 8.65
C LEU A 176 9.02 -21.29 7.62
N VAL A 177 8.86 -21.96 6.47
CA VAL A 177 7.92 -21.59 5.40
C VAL A 177 6.48 -21.92 5.82
N ASN A 178 6.30 -23.04 6.52
CA ASN A 178 5.01 -23.49 7.02
C ASN A 178 4.45 -22.60 8.18
N GLU A 179 5.23 -21.63 8.69
CA GLU A 179 4.70 -20.56 9.55
C GLU A 179 3.86 -19.51 8.79
N PHE A 180 4.12 -19.28 7.50
CA PHE A 180 3.57 -18.13 6.77
C PHE A 180 2.96 -18.40 5.39
N VAL A 181 3.22 -19.57 4.78
CA VAL A 181 2.52 -20.02 3.58
C VAL A 181 1.29 -20.83 4.01
N LEU A 182 0.13 -20.17 4.04
CA LEU A 182 -1.16 -20.73 4.42
C LEU A 182 -2.12 -20.86 3.23
N ASP A 183 -1.76 -20.32 2.06
CA ASP A 183 -2.50 -20.43 0.80
C ASP A 183 -1.54 -20.71 -0.38
N PRO A 184 -1.94 -21.48 -1.42
CA PRO A 184 -1.09 -21.72 -2.58
C PRO A 184 -0.58 -20.44 -3.27
N ALA A 185 -1.35 -19.34 -3.24
CA ALA A 185 -0.95 -18.05 -3.81
C ALA A 185 0.30 -17.42 -3.15
N GLU A 186 0.66 -17.88 -1.95
CA GLU A 186 1.79 -17.39 -1.15
C GLU A 186 3.08 -18.18 -1.40
N SER A 187 2.95 -19.37 -2.01
CA SER A 187 4.08 -20.28 -2.28
C SER A 187 4.99 -19.83 -3.42
N SER A 188 4.56 -18.87 -4.25
CA SER A 188 5.33 -18.35 -5.38
C SER A 188 5.23 -16.83 -5.51
N VAL A 189 6.34 -16.22 -5.94
CA VAL A 189 6.47 -14.79 -6.24
C VAL A 189 7.05 -14.63 -7.63
N ASN A 190 6.26 -14.06 -8.53
CA ASN A 190 6.72 -13.60 -9.83
C ASN A 190 7.59 -12.34 -9.59
N LEU A 191 8.83 -12.35 -10.06
CA LEU A 191 9.84 -11.29 -9.86
C LEU A 191 10.01 -10.39 -11.09
N ALA A 192 9.62 -10.87 -12.27
CA ALA A 192 9.66 -10.15 -13.54
C ALA A 192 8.58 -10.70 -14.49
N ASP A 193 8.45 -10.07 -15.65
CA ASP A 193 7.65 -10.55 -16.78
C ASP A 193 8.53 -10.76 -18.02
N ASN A 194 7.90 -11.01 -19.18
CA ASN A 194 8.59 -11.17 -20.46
C ASN A 194 9.27 -9.89 -20.97
N ASN A 195 8.87 -8.70 -20.50
CA ASN A 195 9.39 -7.40 -20.93
C ASN A 195 10.45 -6.84 -19.97
N GLN A 196 10.39 -7.21 -18.70
CA GLN A 196 11.27 -6.77 -17.63
C GLN A 196 12.32 -7.84 -17.28
N ARG A 197 13.27 -7.47 -16.41
CA ARG A 197 14.35 -8.35 -15.96
C ARG A 197 14.70 -8.05 -14.51
N THR A 198 14.62 -9.06 -13.65
CA THR A 198 15.11 -8.93 -12.27
C THR A 198 16.52 -9.51 -12.16
N GLY A 199 17.41 -8.71 -11.60
CA GLY A 199 18.80 -9.07 -11.35
C GLY A 199 19.03 -9.58 -9.93
N GLY A 200 20.08 -10.37 -9.74
CA GLY A 200 20.42 -10.93 -8.44
C GLY A 200 21.49 -11.98 -8.53
N VAL A 201 21.48 -12.89 -7.56
CA VAL A 201 22.41 -14.01 -7.41
C VAL A 201 21.59 -15.28 -7.20
N SER A 202 21.96 -16.38 -7.86
CA SER A 202 21.50 -17.71 -7.48
C SER A 202 22.64 -18.56 -6.94
N TYR A 203 22.31 -19.48 -6.02
CA TYR A 203 23.27 -20.27 -5.26
C TYR A 203 23.18 -21.77 -5.62
N SER A 204 24.28 -22.50 -5.52
CA SER A 204 24.35 -23.93 -5.87
C SER A 204 25.34 -24.70 -5.01
N GLY A 205 25.18 -26.03 -4.94
CA GLY A 205 25.92 -26.89 -4.01
C GLY A 205 25.65 -26.47 -2.57
N LEU A 206 24.39 -26.56 -2.16
CA LEU A 206 23.93 -26.06 -0.87
C LEU A 206 24.18 -27.08 0.24
N SER A 207 24.47 -26.60 1.44
CA SER A 207 24.66 -27.43 2.64
C SER A 207 23.33 -27.91 3.20
N GLU A 208 22.31 -27.03 3.18
CA GLU A 208 20.92 -27.31 3.54
C GLU A 208 20.00 -27.09 2.32
N PRO A 209 18.79 -27.68 2.28
CA PRO A 209 17.78 -27.38 1.27
C PRO A 209 17.44 -25.89 1.22
N ALA A 210 17.27 -25.33 0.01
CA ALA A 210 16.91 -23.92 -0.14
C ALA A 210 15.50 -23.65 0.42
N ILE A 211 15.34 -22.57 1.19
CA ILE A 211 14.04 -22.05 1.65
C ILE A 211 13.19 -21.62 0.45
N ALA A 212 13.82 -21.07 -0.59
CA ALA A 212 13.18 -20.82 -1.87
C ALA A 212 14.16 -21.05 -3.03
N SER A 213 13.63 -21.50 -4.17
CA SER A 213 14.38 -21.73 -5.42
C SER A 213 13.84 -20.85 -6.57
N PHE A 214 14.67 -20.62 -7.59
CA PHE A 214 14.26 -20.06 -8.87
C PHE A 214 13.72 -21.15 -9.82
N ASP A 215 13.29 -20.76 -11.03
CA ASP A 215 12.72 -21.65 -12.05
C ASP A 215 13.66 -22.80 -12.52
N ASP A 216 14.97 -22.64 -12.34
CA ASP A 216 16.00 -23.65 -12.65
C ASP A 216 16.42 -24.47 -11.40
N ASP A 217 15.58 -24.45 -10.37
CA ASP A 217 15.75 -25.02 -9.03
C ASP A 217 16.97 -24.50 -8.23
N SER A 218 17.77 -23.59 -8.79
CA SER A 218 18.89 -22.96 -8.06
C SER A 218 18.41 -22.10 -6.88
N GLY A 219 19.23 -22.03 -5.82
CA GLY A 219 18.82 -21.39 -4.57
C GLY A 219 18.59 -19.90 -4.71
N ALA A 220 17.40 -19.44 -4.30
CA ALA A 220 16.97 -18.05 -4.29
C ALA A 220 16.98 -17.45 -2.87
N ILE A 221 16.56 -18.24 -1.88
CA ILE A 221 16.75 -17.98 -0.46
C ILE A 221 17.34 -19.25 0.15
N ILE A 222 18.53 -19.13 0.73
CA ILE A 222 19.27 -20.25 1.33
C ILE A 222 19.65 -19.90 2.78
N PHE A 223 19.99 -20.91 3.58
CA PHE A 223 20.44 -20.73 4.95
C PHE A 223 21.52 -21.73 5.33
N ASN A 224 22.19 -21.45 6.45
CA ASN A 224 23.04 -22.39 7.17
C ASN A 224 22.87 -22.20 8.68
N THR A 225 23.20 -23.21 9.48
CA THR A 225 23.03 -23.20 10.95
C THR A 225 24.36 -23.37 11.69
N PHE A 226 24.46 -22.76 12.87
CA PHE A 226 25.65 -22.77 13.71
C PHE A 226 25.27 -22.99 15.17
N GLY A 227 26.00 -23.89 15.83
CA GLY A 227 25.78 -24.26 17.22
C GLY A 227 25.67 -25.77 17.40
N SER A 228 25.62 -26.19 18.66
CA SER A 228 25.28 -27.56 19.07
C SER A 228 24.81 -27.58 20.55
N GLY A 229 24.18 -26.47 20.97
CA GLY A 229 23.73 -26.21 22.34
C GLY A 229 22.25 -25.78 22.37
N PRO A 230 21.81 -25.03 23.39
CA PRO A 230 20.42 -24.54 23.48
C PRO A 230 20.12 -23.39 22.51
N GLU A 231 21.15 -22.68 22.05
CA GLU A 231 21.07 -21.56 21.11
C GLU A 231 21.62 -22.00 19.76
N THR A 232 20.94 -21.59 18.67
CA THR A 232 21.31 -21.89 17.28
C THR A 232 21.33 -20.58 16.50
N GLY A 233 22.48 -20.23 15.94
CA GLY A 233 22.60 -19.08 15.04
C GLY A 233 22.32 -19.46 13.59
N TYR A 234 21.67 -18.57 12.85
CA TYR A 234 21.25 -18.79 11.48
C TYR A 234 21.87 -17.76 10.53
N ALA A 235 22.28 -18.17 9.33
CA ALA A 235 22.83 -17.30 8.31
C ALA A 235 22.07 -17.44 6.99
N TYR A 236 21.15 -16.51 6.70
CA TYR A 236 20.29 -16.51 5.52
C TYR A 236 20.86 -15.64 4.41
N ALA A 237 20.96 -16.17 3.19
CA ALA A 237 21.34 -15.41 1.99
C ALA A 237 20.18 -15.32 1.00
N ILE A 238 19.78 -14.09 0.66
CA ILE A 238 18.72 -13.78 -0.30
C ILE A 238 19.38 -13.39 -1.63
N GLY A 239 18.87 -13.92 -2.75
CA GLY A 239 19.46 -13.74 -4.08
C GLY A 239 19.26 -12.36 -4.70
N PHE A 240 18.05 -11.81 -4.56
CA PHE A 240 17.57 -10.59 -5.23
C PHE A 240 17.30 -9.45 -4.23
N ASP A 241 17.20 -8.21 -4.72
CA ASP A 241 16.92 -7.04 -3.88
C ASP A 241 15.41 -6.94 -3.56
N LEU A 242 15.02 -7.52 -2.41
CA LEU A 242 13.65 -7.48 -1.88
C LEU A 242 13.18 -6.04 -1.65
N SER A 243 14.03 -5.17 -1.11
CA SER A 243 13.70 -3.77 -0.83
C SER A 243 13.33 -3.01 -2.10
N HIS A 244 14.13 -3.18 -3.16
CA HIS A 244 13.86 -2.60 -4.47
C HIS A 244 12.62 -3.21 -5.12
N PHE A 245 12.38 -4.52 -4.96
CA PHE A 245 11.15 -5.18 -5.43
C PHE A 245 9.89 -4.60 -4.76
N THR A 246 9.90 -4.44 -3.42
CA THR A 246 8.81 -3.83 -2.65
C THR A 246 8.50 -2.41 -3.13
N LEU A 247 9.52 -1.54 -3.29
CA LEU A 247 9.28 -0.19 -3.81
C LEU A 247 8.80 -0.17 -5.27
N ARG A 248 9.15 -1.17 -6.09
CA ARG A 248 8.59 -1.28 -7.44
C ARG A 248 7.12 -1.73 -7.42
N ALA A 249 6.73 -2.60 -6.49
CA ALA A 249 5.34 -3.01 -6.30
C ALA A 249 4.48 -1.84 -5.80
N PHE A 250 4.87 -1.21 -4.69
CA PHE A 250 4.15 -0.09 -4.07
C PHE A 250 4.00 1.16 -4.97
N ASN A 251 4.76 1.25 -6.07
CA ASN A 251 4.65 2.33 -7.06
C ASN A 251 3.95 1.89 -8.37
N GLY A 252 3.29 0.73 -8.39
CA GLY A 252 2.62 0.19 -9.59
C GLY A 252 3.57 -0.12 -10.74
N ARG A 253 4.87 -0.33 -10.48
CA ARG A 253 5.92 -0.51 -11.51
C ARG A 253 6.12 -1.98 -11.90
N LEU A 254 5.16 -2.85 -11.59
CA LEU A 254 5.20 -4.30 -11.82
C LEU A 254 3.96 -4.83 -12.58
N THR A 255 3.17 -4.00 -13.26
CA THR A 255 1.90 -4.39 -13.91
C THR A 255 1.96 -5.63 -14.83
N GLY A 256 3.08 -5.89 -15.52
CA GLY A 256 3.26 -7.11 -16.34
C GLY A 256 3.47 -8.42 -15.55
N VAL A 257 3.71 -8.30 -14.24
CA VAL A 257 3.95 -9.39 -13.27
C VAL A 257 2.65 -9.81 -12.55
N VAL A 258 1.63 -8.94 -12.61
CA VAL A 258 0.31 -9.09 -12.01
C VAL A 258 -0.55 -10.01 -12.88
N GLU A 259 -1.19 -11.01 -12.27
CA GLU A 259 -2.00 -12.00 -13.00
C GLU A 259 -3.46 -11.55 -13.15
N ASP A 260 -4.03 -10.94 -12.09
CA ASP A 260 -5.38 -10.36 -12.05
C ASP A 260 -5.30 -8.90 -11.59
N TYR A 261 -5.99 -7.96 -12.25
CA TYR A 261 -5.94 -6.54 -11.90
C TYR A 261 -6.43 -6.23 -10.47
N VAL A 262 -7.44 -6.93 -9.97
CA VAL A 262 -8.13 -6.71 -8.69
C VAL A 262 -8.99 -7.94 -8.35
N ASN A 263 -9.73 -7.96 -7.22
CA ASN A 263 -10.62 -9.05 -6.79
C ASN A 263 -9.95 -10.42 -6.55
N ALA A 264 -8.63 -10.48 -6.33
CA ALA A 264 -7.90 -11.74 -6.18
C ALA A 264 -6.81 -11.67 -5.10
N TYR A 265 -6.32 -12.83 -4.64
CA TYR A 265 -5.36 -12.90 -3.54
C TYR A 265 -3.92 -12.90 -4.05
N HIS A 266 -3.34 -11.70 -4.23
CA HIS A 266 -1.94 -11.50 -4.68
C HIS A 266 -0.97 -10.98 -3.59
N PRO A 267 -0.71 -11.74 -2.50
CA PRO A 267 0.13 -11.32 -1.37
C PRO A 267 1.63 -11.50 -1.64
N LYS A 268 2.14 -11.05 -2.80
CA LYS A 268 3.49 -11.42 -3.27
C LYS A 268 4.60 -10.70 -2.50
N VAL A 269 4.44 -9.41 -2.20
CA VAL A 269 5.33 -8.66 -1.30
C VAL A 269 5.18 -9.18 0.13
N ASP A 270 3.95 -9.42 0.57
CA ASP A 270 3.62 -9.88 1.92
C ASP A 270 4.29 -11.22 2.25
N SER A 271 4.38 -12.14 1.30
CA SER A 271 5.04 -13.44 1.48
C SER A 271 6.56 -13.30 1.68
N LEU A 272 7.20 -12.38 0.96
CA LEU A 272 8.64 -12.07 1.14
C LEU A 272 8.93 -11.40 2.49
N LEU A 273 8.06 -10.48 2.92
CA LEU A 273 8.18 -9.81 4.22
C LEU A 273 7.91 -10.78 5.38
N ARG A 274 6.94 -11.68 5.24
CA ARG A 274 6.62 -12.70 6.25
C ARG A 274 7.75 -13.71 6.44
N PHE A 275 8.55 -14.02 5.41
CA PHE A 275 9.81 -14.75 5.56
C PHE A 275 10.79 -14.01 6.49
N ILE A 276 11.01 -12.69 6.30
CA ILE A 276 11.88 -11.90 7.19
C ILE A 276 11.34 -11.91 8.63
N ALA A 277 10.02 -11.81 8.80
CA ALA A 277 9.38 -11.89 10.12
C ALA A 277 9.53 -13.26 10.79
N ALA A 278 9.52 -14.36 10.02
CA ALA A 278 9.78 -15.71 10.53
C ALA A 278 11.25 -15.86 10.94
N ALA A 279 12.20 -15.44 10.10
CA ALA A 279 13.62 -15.44 10.42
C ALA A 279 13.95 -14.57 11.66
N TYR A 280 13.23 -13.46 11.87
CA TYR A 280 13.29 -12.69 13.11
C TYR A 280 12.76 -13.47 14.32
N ARG A 281 11.56 -14.07 14.26
CA ARG A 281 11.01 -14.90 15.37
C ARG A 281 11.90 -16.10 15.71
N GLN A 282 12.57 -16.67 14.71
CA GLN A 282 13.51 -17.80 14.90
C GLN A 282 14.84 -17.37 15.54
N GLY A 283 15.24 -16.10 15.41
CA GLY A 283 16.50 -15.58 15.96
C GLY A 283 16.38 -14.68 17.20
N GLU A 284 15.20 -14.10 17.46
CA GLU A 284 14.95 -13.22 18.60
C GLU A 284 13.98 -13.89 19.60
N ASN A 285 14.52 -14.28 20.77
CA ASN A 285 13.77 -14.93 21.84
C ASN A 285 12.71 -13.99 22.45
N ASP A 286 12.98 -12.68 22.42
CA ASP A 286 12.07 -11.63 22.90
C ASP A 286 11.24 -11.03 21.75
N SER A 287 10.96 -11.81 20.69
CA SER A 287 10.32 -11.31 19.48
C SER A 287 8.88 -10.84 19.71
N ILE A 288 8.69 -9.53 19.63
CA ILE A 288 7.37 -8.86 19.63
C ILE A 288 7.06 -8.37 18.21
N THR A 289 5.79 -8.43 17.78
CA THR A 289 5.34 -7.77 16.54
C THR A 289 4.05 -6.95 16.74
N VAL A 290 3.93 -5.85 16.00
CA VAL A 290 2.80 -4.92 16.03
C VAL A 290 1.71 -5.40 15.08
N LEU A 291 0.55 -5.82 15.59
CA LEU A 291 -0.53 -6.26 14.72
C LEU A 291 -1.06 -5.09 13.87
N SER A 292 -1.51 -5.42 12.67
CA SER A 292 -2.05 -4.52 11.64
C SER A 292 -3.54 -4.23 11.82
N THR A 293 -4.22 -4.89 12.76
CA THR A 293 -5.65 -4.71 13.03
C THR A 293 -5.94 -4.17 14.43
N PRO A 294 -6.84 -3.17 14.57
CA PRO A 294 -7.32 -2.72 15.87
C PRO A 294 -7.99 -3.84 16.67
N PHE A 295 -7.82 -3.79 17.99
CA PHE A 295 -8.43 -4.67 19.00
C PHE A 295 -8.23 -6.18 18.76
N ASN A 296 -7.19 -6.57 18.00
CA ASN A 296 -6.92 -7.94 17.53
C ASN A 296 -8.11 -8.57 16.77
N LYS A 297 -8.80 -7.77 15.96
CA LYS A 297 -9.76 -8.26 14.95
C LYS A 297 -9.03 -9.07 13.86
N ASP A 298 -9.77 -9.93 13.16
CA ASP A 298 -9.23 -10.81 12.11
C ASP A 298 -8.69 -10.03 10.90
N LEU A 299 -9.35 -8.92 10.54
CA LEU A 299 -9.07 -8.05 9.39
C LEU A 299 -9.59 -6.63 9.66
N THR A 300 -9.11 -5.65 8.88
CA THR A 300 -9.77 -4.35 8.74
C THR A 300 -10.59 -4.36 7.45
N VAL A 301 -11.82 -3.85 7.51
CA VAL A 301 -12.66 -3.61 6.32
C VAL A 301 -12.91 -2.11 6.17
N LEU A 302 -12.73 -1.60 4.95
CA LEU A 302 -13.19 -0.28 4.54
C LEU A 302 -14.27 -0.50 3.48
N ILE A 303 -15.47 0.05 3.72
CA ILE A 303 -16.49 0.21 2.67
C ILE A 303 -16.28 1.59 2.07
N THR A 304 -16.10 1.65 0.76
CA THR A 304 -15.85 2.91 0.03
C THR A 304 -16.70 3.00 -1.23
N HIS A 305 -17.19 4.21 -1.51
CA HIS A 305 -18.11 4.48 -2.61
C HIS A 305 -17.54 5.53 -3.53
N ASP A 306 -17.60 5.29 -4.83
CA ASP A 306 -17.21 6.29 -5.84
C ASP A 306 -18.48 6.95 -6.39
N ILE A 307 -18.55 8.28 -6.24
CA ILE A 307 -19.68 9.13 -6.62
C ILE A 307 -19.25 10.00 -7.79
N ASP A 308 -19.23 9.36 -8.95
CA ASP A 308 -18.70 9.78 -10.26
C ASP A 308 -19.79 10.22 -11.26
N TYR A 309 -21.05 9.89 -10.98
CA TYR A 309 -22.16 10.03 -11.91
C TYR A 309 -23.42 10.58 -11.25
N THR A 310 -24.22 11.33 -12.02
CA THR A 310 -25.49 11.94 -11.59
C THR A 310 -26.42 10.98 -10.84
N ARG A 311 -26.45 9.69 -11.21
CA ARG A 311 -27.27 8.67 -10.54
C ARG A 311 -26.66 8.13 -9.26
N SER A 312 -25.33 8.04 -9.17
CA SER A 312 -24.60 7.63 -7.96
C SER A 312 -24.98 8.54 -6.79
N LEU A 313 -24.90 9.87 -7.00
CA LEU A 313 -25.36 10.89 -6.05
C LEU A 313 -26.82 10.68 -5.61
N SER A 314 -27.71 10.35 -6.56
CA SER A 314 -29.16 10.15 -6.31
C SER A 314 -29.47 8.91 -5.45
N ASN A 315 -28.51 8.01 -5.28
CA ASN A 315 -28.68 6.72 -4.60
C ASN A 315 -27.99 6.67 -3.22
N ILE A 316 -27.14 7.65 -2.86
CA ILE A 316 -26.34 7.64 -1.61
C ILE A 316 -27.21 7.35 -0.38
N ASP A 317 -28.39 7.98 -0.28
CA ASP A 317 -29.34 7.79 0.82
C ASP A 317 -29.62 6.31 1.13
N ALA A 318 -29.62 5.41 0.14
CA ALA A 318 -29.88 3.99 0.34
C ALA A 318 -28.70 3.25 0.98
N TYR A 319 -27.47 3.60 0.57
CA TYR A 319 -26.22 3.07 1.11
C TYR A 319 -25.97 3.63 2.51
N ALA A 320 -26.06 4.96 2.68
CA ALA A 320 -25.96 5.63 3.96
C ALA A 320 -26.97 5.11 4.99
N GLN A 321 -28.20 4.76 4.57
CA GLN A 321 -29.19 4.12 5.44
C GLN A 321 -28.85 2.66 5.78
N LEU A 322 -28.22 1.89 4.88
CA LEU A 322 -27.76 0.53 5.16
C LEU A 322 -26.64 0.53 6.20
N GLU A 323 -25.59 1.31 5.95
CA GLU A 323 -24.41 1.42 6.80
C GLU A 323 -24.79 1.81 8.24
N ASN A 324 -25.63 2.85 8.38
CA ASN A 324 -26.11 3.30 9.68
C ASN A 324 -27.10 2.32 10.36
N GLN A 325 -27.81 1.46 9.60
CA GLN A 325 -28.62 0.37 10.17
C GLN A 325 -27.75 -0.77 10.70
N LEU A 326 -26.64 -1.08 10.02
CA LEU A 326 -25.69 -2.12 10.42
C LEU A 326 -24.65 -1.62 11.44
N GLY A 327 -24.56 -0.31 11.64
CA GLY A 327 -23.63 0.33 12.58
C GLY A 327 -22.18 0.37 12.09
N VAL A 328 -21.97 0.31 10.76
CA VAL A 328 -20.64 0.40 10.15
C VAL A 328 -20.40 1.80 9.56
N PRO A 329 -19.15 2.28 9.57
CA PRO A 329 -18.76 3.50 8.88
C PRO A 329 -18.13 3.24 7.50
N ALA A 330 -18.21 4.24 6.61
CA ALA A 330 -17.78 4.16 5.20
C ALA A 330 -17.20 5.48 4.66
N THR A 331 -16.61 5.45 3.47
CA THR A 331 -15.99 6.62 2.80
C THR A 331 -16.53 6.84 1.40
N TYR A 332 -17.15 7.98 1.16
CA TYR A 332 -17.74 8.38 -0.12
C TYR A 332 -16.78 9.33 -0.84
N PHE A 333 -16.06 8.83 -1.84
CA PHE A 333 -15.21 9.62 -2.71
C PHE A 333 -16.09 10.35 -3.74
N LEU A 334 -16.26 11.67 -3.56
CA LEU A 334 -17.21 12.45 -4.32
C LEU A 334 -16.55 13.30 -5.42
N GLN A 335 -17.04 13.17 -6.66
CA GLN A 335 -16.57 13.97 -7.79
C GLN A 335 -17.29 15.32 -7.78
N THR A 336 -16.50 16.40 -7.79
CA THR A 336 -17.02 17.76 -7.77
C THR A 336 -17.35 18.27 -9.18
N LYS A 337 -18.14 17.51 -9.95
CA LYS A 337 -18.41 17.78 -11.37
C LYS A 337 -19.37 18.96 -11.59
N TYR A 338 -18.81 20.18 -11.64
CA TYR A 338 -19.53 21.39 -12.05
C TYR A 338 -19.36 21.73 -13.55
N VAL A 339 -18.48 21.04 -14.30
CA VAL A 339 -18.30 21.26 -15.75
C VAL A 339 -19.04 20.19 -16.54
N LYS A 340 -19.94 20.61 -17.45
CA LYS A 340 -20.60 19.72 -18.40
C LYS A 340 -19.74 19.51 -19.64
N ASP A 341 -19.43 18.25 -19.96
CA ASP A 341 -18.49 17.92 -21.03
C ASP A 341 -18.80 16.54 -21.69
N TYR A 342 -17.78 15.80 -22.13
CA TYR A 342 -17.92 14.45 -22.69
C TYR A 342 -18.33 13.38 -21.66
N ASN A 343 -17.90 13.50 -20.41
CA ASN A 343 -18.06 12.45 -19.41
C ASN A 343 -19.51 12.38 -18.88
N ASP A 344 -20.05 13.51 -18.41
CA ASP A 344 -21.44 13.64 -17.98
C ASP A 344 -21.89 15.13 -18.02
N MET A 345 -23.15 15.35 -17.67
CA MET A 345 -23.67 16.60 -17.12
C MET A 345 -22.81 17.13 -15.96
N ALA A 346 -22.93 18.43 -15.68
CA ALA A 346 -22.62 18.94 -14.35
C ALA A 346 -23.71 18.45 -13.38
N PHE A 347 -23.30 17.92 -12.24
CA PHE A 347 -24.18 17.37 -11.19
C PHE A 347 -23.78 17.78 -9.76
N PHE A 348 -22.70 18.57 -9.61
CA PHE A 348 -22.24 19.09 -8.32
C PHE A 348 -22.41 20.62 -8.25
N ASP A 349 -23.31 21.08 -7.39
CA ASP A 349 -23.93 22.41 -7.30
C ASP A 349 -24.65 22.62 -5.95
N VAL A 350 -25.39 23.72 -5.78
CA VAL A 350 -26.14 24.03 -4.55
C VAL A 350 -27.21 22.98 -4.18
N GLU A 351 -27.87 22.33 -5.15
CA GLU A 351 -28.97 21.37 -4.85
C GLU A 351 -28.39 20.02 -4.42
N SER A 352 -27.41 19.51 -5.17
CA SER A 352 -26.63 18.32 -4.83
C SER A 352 -25.79 18.50 -3.56
N GLY A 353 -25.21 19.67 -3.34
CA GLY A 353 -24.45 20.00 -2.13
C GLY A 353 -25.32 19.93 -0.86
N ALA A 354 -26.61 20.23 -0.96
CA ALA A 354 -27.55 20.03 0.14
C ALA A 354 -27.80 18.53 0.45
N ILE A 355 -27.58 17.60 -0.49
CA ILE A 355 -27.58 16.16 -0.21
C ILE A 355 -26.33 15.79 0.59
N VAL A 356 -25.15 16.28 0.19
CA VAL A 356 -23.87 16.06 0.92
C VAL A 356 -23.96 16.54 2.38
N GLN A 357 -24.63 17.67 2.61
CA GLN A 357 -24.90 18.19 3.97
C GLN A 357 -25.98 17.40 4.74
N GLN A 358 -26.86 16.67 4.07
CA GLN A 358 -27.89 15.83 4.72
C GLN A 358 -27.33 14.47 5.13
N ILE A 359 -26.40 13.90 4.36
CA ILE A 359 -25.72 12.62 4.66
C ILE A 359 -24.56 12.77 5.66
N GLU A 360 -24.21 13.99 6.07
CA GLU A 360 -23.19 14.25 7.09
C GLU A 360 -23.65 13.67 8.44
N HIS A 361 -23.20 12.44 8.72
CA HIS A 361 -23.62 11.61 9.84
C HIS A 361 -22.37 11.01 10.52
N ALA A 362 -22.51 10.60 11.78
CA ALA A 362 -21.40 10.19 12.66
C ALA A 362 -20.57 8.95 12.20
N ASN A 363 -20.87 8.39 11.04
CA ASN A 363 -20.25 7.20 10.44
C ASN A 363 -19.78 7.41 8.98
N ILE A 364 -20.00 8.59 8.38
CA ILE A 364 -19.74 8.83 6.95
C ILE A 364 -18.59 9.82 6.77
N GLU A 365 -17.55 9.40 6.04
CA GLU A 365 -16.46 10.27 5.57
C GLU A 365 -16.71 10.67 4.11
N ILE A 366 -16.53 11.95 3.79
CA ILE A 366 -16.46 12.45 2.42
C ILE A 366 -14.98 12.55 2.00
N GLY A 367 -14.62 11.78 0.98
CA GLY A 367 -13.34 11.84 0.29
C GLY A 367 -13.45 12.63 -1.03
N SER A 368 -12.31 13.04 -1.59
CA SER A 368 -12.26 13.77 -2.86
C SER A 368 -12.05 12.84 -4.06
N HIS A 369 -12.83 13.01 -5.12
CA HIS A 369 -12.78 12.20 -6.35
C HIS A 369 -12.56 13.04 -7.62
N SER A 370 -11.71 14.06 -7.53
CA SER A 370 -11.38 15.02 -8.62
C SER A 370 -12.57 15.89 -9.08
N VAL A 371 -12.37 16.69 -10.13
CA VAL A 371 -13.38 17.57 -10.74
C VAL A 371 -13.89 16.96 -12.06
N ALA A 372 -12.96 16.52 -12.92
CA ALA A 372 -13.24 16.10 -14.29
C ALA A 372 -13.43 14.59 -14.48
N HIS A 373 -12.83 13.75 -13.61
CA HIS A 373 -12.77 12.28 -13.75
C HIS A 373 -12.25 11.86 -15.15
N SER A 374 -11.14 12.48 -15.58
CA SER A 374 -10.57 12.24 -16.90
C SER A 374 -9.59 11.07 -16.91
N ASN A 375 -9.72 10.18 -17.91
CA ASN A 375 -8.73 9.14 -18.20
C ASN A 375 -7.30 9.69 -18.37
N GLU A 376 -7.18 10.92 -18.88
CA GLU A 376 -5.90 11.62 -19.07
C GLU A 376 -5.34 12.27 -17.78
N PHE A 377 -5.88 12.00 -16.59
CA PHE A 377 -5.36 12.53 -15.31
C PHE A 377 -3.85 12.27 -15.12
N ARG A 378 -3.38 11.07 -15.48
CA ARG A 378 -1.95 10.70 -15.45
C ARG A 378 -1.08 11.50 -16.45
N SER A 379 -1.69 12.10 -17.47
CA SER A 379 -1.06 12.92 -18.52
C SER A 379 -1.16 14.43 -18.27
N MET A 380 -1.96 14.87 -17.27
CA MET A 380 -2.17 16.29 -16.98
C MET A 380 -0.88 16.99 -16.53
N PRO A 381 -0.71 18.31 -16.81
CA PRO A 381 0.33 19.11 -16.18
C PRO A 381 0.10 19.17 -14.66
N LEU A 382 1.17 19.37 -13.88
CA LEU A 382 1.07 19.52 -12.42
C LEU A 382 0.18 20.72 -12.02
N GLY A 383 0.16 21.78 -12.84
CA GLY A 383 -0.55 23.03 -12.55
C GLY A 383 0.38 24.09 -11.96
N SER A 384 -0.21 25.05 -11.26
CA SER A 384 0.45 26.25 -10.74
C SER A 384 0.33 26.42 -9.22
N GLY A 385 -0.62 25.74 -8.57
CA GLY A 385 -1.01 26.00 -7.19
C GLY A 385 -1.89 27.23 -7.03
N GLN A 386 -2.22 27.93 -8.12
CA GLN A 386 -3.05 29.14 -8.17
C GLN A 386 -4.45 28.88 -8.73
N GLU A 387 -4.79 27.62 -9.04
CA GLU A 387 -6.12 27.24 -9.55
C GLU A 387 -7.22 27.67 -8.56
N ARG A 388 -8.34 28.19 -9.09
CA ARG A 388 -9.48 28.69 -8.31
C ARG A 388 -10.80 28.35 -8.99
N TYR A 389 -11.82 28.11 -8.19
CA TYR A 389 -13.22 28.17 -8.59
C TYR A 389 -13.67 29.65 -8.58
N PRO A 390 -14.53 30.09 -9.53
CA PRO A 390 -15.06 29.34 -10.67
C PRO A 390 -14.17 29.35 -11.93
N GLU A 391 -12.97 29.92 -11.89
CA GLU A 391 -12.13 30.13 -13.10
C GLU A 391 -11.53 28.85 -13.69
N TYR A 392 -11.26 27.84 -12.87
CA TYR A 392 -10.82 26.51 -13.28
C TYR A 392 -12.01 25.77 -13.91
N GLN A 393 -11.91 25.44 -15.19
CA GLN A 393 -13.01 24.84 -15.97
C GLN A 393 -12.45 23.66 -16.81
N PRO A 394 -12.01 22.57 -16.16
CA PRO A 394 -11.43 21.42 -16.86
C PRO A 394 -12.50 20.77 -17.76
N PHE A 395 -12.16 20.58 -19.03
CA PHE A 395 -13.13 20.13 -20.04
C PHE A 395 -12.65 18.84 -20.72
N VAL A 396 -13.30 17.71 -20.45
CA VAL A 396 -13.06 16.45 -21.17
C VAL A 396 -13.78 16.52 -22.52
N LYS A 397 -13.01 16.52 -23.61
CA LYS A 397 -13.53 16.63 -24.97
C LYS A 397 -13.88 15.27 -25.57
N ASP A 398 -13.08 14.26 -25.25
CA ASP A 398 -13.27 12.85 -25.57
C ASP A 398 -12.38 12.00 -24.65
N PHE A 399 -12.51 10.67 -24.72
CA PHE A 399 -11.81 9.71 -23.86
C PHE A 399 -10.29 9.96 -23.72
N GLY A 400 -9.62 10.44 -24.78
CA GLY A 400 -8.17 10.70 -24.80
C GLY A 400 -7.81 12.19 -24.91
N THR A 401 -8.75 13.10 -24.61
CA THR A 401 -8.51 14.55 -24.69
C THR A 401 -9.17 15.32 -23.55
N VAL A 402 -8.36 15.96 -22.71
CA VAL A 402 -8.81 16.98 -21.74
C VAL A 402 -8.18 18.34 -22.06
N HIS A 403 -8.90 19.42 -21.74
CA HIS A 403 -8.46 20.81 -21.89
C HIS A 403 -8.56 21.55 -20.55
N ASP A 404 -7.69 22.54 -20.36
CA ASP A 404 -7.67 23.47 -19.23
C ASP A 404 -7.64 22.82 -17.83
N ALA A 405 -7.15 21.58 -17.75
CA ALA A 405 -7.04 20.77 -16.54
C ALA A 405 -5.59 20.63 -16.05
N SER A 406 -5.42 20.39 -14.74
CA SER A 406 -4.12 20.13 -14.10
C SER A 406 -4.29 19.31 -12.82
N ILE A 407 -3.27 18.55 -12.42
CA ILE A 407 -3.32 17.73 -11.19
C ILE A 407 -3.57 18.61 -9.95
N SER A 408 -2.94 19.78 -9.86
CA SER A 408 -3.23 20.78 -8.82
C SER A 408 -4.70 21.18 -8.83
N GLY A 409 -5.27 21.55 -9.98
CA GLY A 409 -6.66 21.95 -10.08
C GLY A 409 -7.65 20.85 -9.65
N GLU A 410 -7.47 19.63 -10.15
CA GLU A 410 -8.29 18.47 -9.77
C GLU A 410 -8.26 18.20 -8.25
N LEU A 411 -7.09 18.28 -7.63
CA LEU A 411 -6.91 18.05 -6.20
C LEU A 411 -7.44 19.20 -5.34
N ARG A 412 -7.09 20.43 -5.71
CA ARG A 412 -7.30 21.67 -4.95
C ARG A 412 -8.73 22.18 -5.00
N ILE A 413 -9.37 22.12 -6.18
CA ILE A 413 -10.73 22.61 -6.35
C ILE A 413 -11.74 21.62 -5.79
N SER A 414 -11.50 20.31 -5.98
CA SER A 414 -12.33 19.28 -5.35
C SER A 414 -12.32 19.38 -3.82
N LYS A 415 -11.13 19.50 -3.19
CA LYS A 415 -11.00 19.73 -1.74
C LYS A 415 -11.76 20.99 -1.30
N PHE A 416 -11.51 22.13 -1.95
CA PHE A 416 -12.15 23.41 -1.60
C PHE A 416 -13.68 23.38 -1.72
N LEU A 417 -14.23 22.72 -2.75
CA LEU A 417 -15.66 22.63 -2.97
C LEU A 417 -16.36 21.70 -1.96
N LEU A 418 -15.71 20.63 -1.53
CA LEU A 418 -16.21 19.73 -0.47
C LEU A 418 -16.11 20.40 0.91
N GLU A 419 -14.97 21.02 1.23
CA GLU A 419 -14.73 21.79 2.47
C GLU A 419 -15.52 23.10 2.56
N HIS A 420 -16.25 23.47 1.51
CA HIS A 420 -17.26 24.53 1.59
C HIS A 420 -18.61 24.03 2.16
N LEU A 421 -18.87 22.71 2.08
CA LEU A 421 -20.13 22.11 2.49
C LEU A 421 -20.10 21.47 3.87
N ILE A 422 -18.96 20.87 4.26
CA ILE A 422 -18.81 20.05 5.49
C ILE A 422 -17.92 20.74 6.53
N ASP A 423 -18.11 20.42 7.82
CA ASP A 423 -17.42 21.10 8.93
C ASP A 423 -16.00 20.53 9.25
N TYR A 424 -15.39 19.74 8.35
CA TYR A 424 -14.10 19.06 8.55
C TYR A 424 -13.17 19.04 7.33
N GLU A 425 -11.88 18.72 7.57
CA GLU A 425 -10.86 18.64 6.52
C GLU A 425 -10.99 17.35 5.69
N VAL A 426 -11.07 17.46 4.36
CA VAL A 426 -11.02 16.30 3.45
C VAL A 426 -9.58 15.81 3.32
N THR A 427 -9.27 14.70 4.01
CA THR A 427 -7.92 14.13 4.09
C THR A 427 -7.66 12.94 3.16
N ALA A 428 -8.70 12.35 2.55
CA ALA A 428 -8.60 11.22 1.63
C ALA A 428 -8.88 11.62 0.17
N PHE A 429 -8.15 11.01 -0.78
CA PHE A 429 -8.34 11.16 -2.22
C PHE A 429 -8.34 9.82 -2.96
N ARG A 430 -9.16 9.73 -4.01
CA ARG A 430 -9.13 8.67 -5.03
C ARG A 430 -9.25 9.31 -6.41
N PRO A 431 -8.31 9.12 -7.34
CA PRO A 431 -8.43 9.61 -8.71
C PRO A 431 -9.44 8.78 -9.50
N GLY A 432 -10.16 9.45 -10.41
CA GLY A 432 -11.02 8.76 -11.36
C GLY A 432 -10.24 7.73 -12.19
N HIS A 433 -10.90 6.61 -12.50
CA HIS A 433 -10.31 5.44 -13.18
C HIS A 433 -9.02 4.89 -12.50
N LEU A 434 -8.88 5.09 -11.18
CA LEU A 434 -7.69 4.72 -10.37
C LEU A 434 -6.36 5.20 -11.01
N SER A 435 -6.41 6.38 -11.62
CA SER A 435 -5.30 6.93 -12.38
C SER A 435 -4.20 7.44 -11.45
N PHE A 436 -3.16 6.62 -11.23
CA PHE A 436 -2.03 6.91 -10.31
C PHE A 436 -0.81 7.49 -11.08
N PRO A 437 -0.67 8.81 -11.28
CA PRO A 437 0.55 9.39 -11.83
C PRO A 437 1.71 9.30 -10.84
N ARG A 438 2.93 9.15 -11.39
CA ARG A 438 4.20 9.10 -10.65
C ARG A 438 4.41 10.29 -9.68
N LYS A 439 3.77 11.42 -9.93
CA LYS A 439 3.85 12.66 -9.12
C LYS A 439 2.67 12.86 -8.16
N LEU A 440 1.73 11.91 -8.07
CA LEU A 440 0.56 12.05 -7.19
C LEU A 440 0.94 12.17 -5.69
N PRO A 441 1.86 11.37 -5.12
CA PRO A 441 2.16 11.41 -3.69
C PRO A 441 2.55 12.79 -3.16
N GLU A 442 3.48 13.49 -3.81
CA GLU A 442 3.88 14.82 -3.36
C GLU A 442 2.86 15.91 -3.68
N MET A 443 2.03 15.74 -4.72
CA MET A 443 0.91 16.65 -4.99
C MET A 443 -0.19 16.51 -3.93
N LEU A 444 -0.51 15.28 -3.50
CA LEU A 444 -1.43 15.03 -2.39
C LEU A 444 -0.94 15.71 -1.11
N GLN A 445 0.35 15.53 -0.77
CA GLN A 445 0.98 16.22 0.36
C GLN A 445 0.86 17.75 0.25
N ALA A 446 1.11 18.33 -0.92
CA ALA A 446 1.03 19.78 -1.13
C ALA A 446 -0.40 20.34 -0.97
N HIS A 447 -1.43 19.55 -1.27
CA HIS A 447 -2.83 19.92 -1.08
C HIS A 447 -3.44 19.46 0.26
N GLY A 448 -2.63 18.96 1.20
CA GLY A 448 -3.06 18.60 2.56
C GLY A 448 -3.74 17.22 2.68
N TYR A 449 -3.82 16.45 1.60
CA TYR A 449 -4.26 15.06 1.67
C TYR A 449 -3.22 14.21 2.41
N ARG A 450 -3.72 13.24 3.18
CA ARG A 450 -2.92 12.32 4.00
C ARG A 450 -3.08 10.87 3.55
N TYR A 451 -4.18 10.57 2.87
CA TYR A 451 -4.55 9.21 2.47
C TYR A 451 -4.93 9.16 0.99
N SER A 452 -4.47 8.12 0.32
CA SER A 452 -4.70 7.82 -1.09
C SER A 452 -5.33 6.44 -1.19
N SER A 453 -6.28 6.26 -2.12
CA SER A 453 -6.81 4.94 -2.47
C SER A 453 -6.91 4.84 -3.98
N SER A 454 -5.73 4.83 -4.62
CA SER A 454 -5.48 5.11 -6.03
C SER A 454 -4.93 3.91 -6.82
N ILE A 455 -4.69 2.77 -6.17
CA ILE A 455 -4.12 1.55 -6.75
C ILE A 455 -4.84 0.32 -6.20
N THR A 456 -4.78 -0.80 -6.91
CA THR A 456 -5.33 -2.08 -6.42
C THR A 456 -4.33 -2.84 -5.54
N ALA A 457 -4.83 -3.69 -4.65
CA ALA A 457 -4.01 -4.58 -3.84
C ALA A 457 -3.15 -5.54 -4.70
N ASN A 458 -3.62 -5.88 -5.89
CA ASN A 458 -2.90 -6.76 -6.81
C ASN A 458 -1.80 -6.02 -7.57
N GLU A 459 -2.03 -4.78 -8.04
CA GLU A 459 -0.97 -3.97 -8.66
C GLU A 459 0.12 -3.57 -7.66
N ALA A 460 -0.26 -3.33 -6.39
CA ALA A 460 0.66 -3.12 -5.29
C ALA A 460 1.30 -4.41 -4.73
N LEU A 461 0.79 -5.59 -5.13
CA LEU A 461 1.19 -6.93 -4.67
C LEU A 461 1.15 -7.12 -3.13
N THR A 462 0.25 -6.41 -2.45
CA THR A 462 0.11 -6.38 -0.98
C THR A 462 -1.34 -6.14 -0.55
N HIS A 463 -1.75 -6.78 0.55
CA HIS A 463 -3.05 -6.53 1.21
C HIS A 463 -2.88 -5.71 2.50
N PHE A 464 -1.93 -4.78 2.53
CA PHE A 464 -1.72 -3.84 3.64
C PHE A 464 -1.57 -2.39 3.13
N PRO A 465 -1.97 -1.38 3.92
CA PRO A 465 -1.55 0.00 3.68
C PRO A 465 -0.03 0.16 3.72
N TYR A 466 0.48 1.15 3.01
CA TYR A 466 1.90 1.51 3.01
C TYR A 466 2.13 3.00 2.80
N GLN A 467 3.29 3.48 3.24
CA GLN A 467 3.72 4.84 3.06
C GLN A 467 4.23 5.05 1.63
N THR A 468 3.90 6.19 1.00
CA THR A 468 4.21 6.44 -0.42
C THR A 468 5.58 7.09 -0.63
N MET A 469 6.12 6.99 -1.85
CA MET A 469 7.43 7.51 -2.23
C MET A 469 7.33 8.81 -3.04
N PHE A 470 8.21 9.77 -2.75
CA PHE A 470 8.32 11.02 -3.50
C PHE A 470 8.71 10.75 -4.95
N ALA A 471 7.96 11.31 -5.91
CA ALA A 471 8.06 11.05 -7.34
C ALA A 471 8.04 9.54 -7.70
N GLY A 472 7.52 8.71 -6.82
CA GLY A 472 7.56 7.24 -6.87
C GLY A 472 8.96 6.62 -6.99
N GLU A 473 10.04 7.34 -6.62
CA GLU A 473 11.41 6.82 -6.68
C GLU A 473 11.81 6.11 -5.37
N TYR A 474 13.10 6.07 -5.04
CA TYR A 474 13.66 5.14 -4.04
C TYR A 474 14.44 5.83 -2.89
N GLN A 475 14.46 7.17 -2.83
CA GLN A 475 15.34 7.94 -1.93
C GLN A 475 14.62 8.77 -0.86
N ALA A 476 13.34 9.11 -1.06
CA ALA A 476 12.56 9.90 -0.11
C ALA A 476 11.11 9.44 -0.05
N GLU A 477 10.57 9.34 1.15
CA GLU A 477 9.15 9.08 1.41
C GLU A 477 8.32 10.37 1.42
N THR A 478 6.99 10.23 1.36
CA THR A 478 6.04 11.30 1.68
C THR A 478 5.24 10.92 2.95
N PRO A 479 4.54 11.84 3.62
CA PRO A 479 3.66 11.49 4.74
C PRO A 479 2.31 10.88 4.28
N VAL A 480 2.08 10.74 2.97
CA VAL A 480 0.84 10.20 2.41
C VAL A 480 0.88 8.68 2.43
N TYR A 481 -0.18 8.07 2.92
CA TYR A 481 -0.38 6.61 2.96
C TYR A 481 -1.34 6.14 1.86
N GLU A 482 -1.02 5.02 1.24
CA GLU A 482 -1.84 4.35 0.22
C GLU A 482 -2.68 3.22 0.86
N PHE A 483 -3.93 3.11 0.45
CA PHE A 483 -4.91 2.11 0.88
C PHE A 483 -5.40 1.33 -0.34
N PRO A 484 -4.67 0.27 -0.75
CA PRO A 484 -4.95 -0.44 -1.99
C PRO A 484 -6.35 -1.05 -2.01
N ILE A 485 -7.01 -1.01 -3.17
CA ILE A 485 -8.37 -1.52 -3.37
C ILE A 485 -8.32 -3.03 -3.58
N THR A 486 -9.06 -3.77 -2.74
CA THR A 486 -9.08 -5.24 -2.73
C THR A 486 -10.19 -5.79 -3.62
N ILE A 487 -11.37 -5.17 -3.54
CA ILE A 487 -12.60 -5.54 -4.26
C ILE A 487 -13.14 -4.29 -4.94
N GLU A 488 -13.55 -4.40 -6.20
CA GLU A 488 -14.29 -3.37 -6.95
C GLU A 488 -15.42 -4.02 -7.76
N ASP A 489 -16.15 -3.26 -8.56
CA ASP A 489 -17.39 -3.66 -9.23
C ASP A 489 -17.43 -3.46 -10.76
N GLU A 490 -16.45 -2.81 -11.38
CA GLU A 490 -16.39 -2.61 -12.83
C GLU A 490 -16.00 -3.88 -13.60
N GLN A 491 -15.07 -4.70 -13.06
CA GLN A 491 -14.60 -5.91 -13.76
C GLN A 491 -15.72 -6.95 -13.96
N SER A 492 -16.68 -7.02 -13.03
CA SER A 492 -17.87 -7.90 -13.11
C SER A 492 -18.84 -7.67 -11.96
N GLU A 493 -20.12 -8.02 -12.14
CA GLU A 493 -21.20 -7.87 -11.16
C GLU A 493 -20.84 -8.41 -9.75
N LEU A 494 -20.83 -7.52 -8.74
CA LEU A 494 -20.48 -7.85 -7.34
C LEU A 494 -21.32 -9.00 -6.75
N TRP A 495 -22.64 -8.98 -6.92
CA TRP A 495 -23.54 -9.97 -6.31
C TRP A 495 -23.18 -11.40 -6.74
N SER A 496 -22.89 -11.62 -8.03
CA SER A 496 -22.39 -12.90 -8.56
C SER A 496 -21.06 -13.38 -7.94
N ARG A 497 -20.33 -12.50 -7.23
CA ARG A 497 -19.02 -12.72 -6.61
C ARG A 497 -19.03 -12.64 -5.08
N LEU A 498 -20.19 -12.66 -4.42
CA LEU A 498 -20.27 -12.62 -2.95
C LEU A 498 -19.41 -13.70 -2.28
N ASP A 499 -19.62 -14.97 -2.66
CA ASP A 499 -18.83 -16.12 -2.13
C ASP A 499 -17.31 -15.95 -2.36
N GLN A 500 -16.91 -15.44 -3.54
CA GLN A 500 -15.51 -15.22 -3.91
C GLN A 500 -14.88 -14.09 -3.09
N SER A 501 -15.65 -13.04 -2.83
CA SER A 501 -15.25 -11.88 -2.01
C SER A 501 -15.11 -12.29 -0.54
N ILE A 502 -16.00 -13.14 -0.05
CA ILE A 502 -15.91 -13.76 1.28
C ILE A 502 -14.69 -14.70 1.36
N GLU A 503 -14.39 -15.49 0.32
CA GLU A 503 -13.18 -16.34 0.30
C GLU A 503 -11.88 -15.49 0.31
N LEU A 504 -11.84 -14.42 -0.49
CA LEU A 504 -10.72 -13.47 -0.55
C LEU A 504 -10.49 -12.78 0.80
N ALA A 505 -11.54 -12.21 1.40
CA ALA A 505 -11.47 -11.61 2.73
C ALA A 505 -11.06 -12.63 3.81
N ASN A 506 -11.51 -13.89 3.72
CA ASN A 506 -11.06 -14.96 4.62
C ASN A 506 -9.62 -15.45 4.39
N LYS A 507 -9.01 -15.21 3.21
CA LYS A 507 -7.56 -15.39 3.00
C LYS A 507 -6.77 -14.27 3.67
N ILE A 508 -7.16 -13.02 3.42
CA ILE A 508 -6.54 -11.81 3.99
C ILE A 508 -6.63 -11.80 5.53
N ALA A 509 -7.75 -12.26 6.08
CA ALA A 509 -7.99 -12.42 7.52
C ALA A 509 -6.99 -13.36 8.24
N ARG A 510 -6.37 -14.32 7.53
CA ARG A 510 -5.34 -15.18 8.12
C ARG A 510 -4.13 -14.36 8.59
N HIS A 511 -3.88 -13.22 7.94
CA HIS A 511 -2.71 -12.37 8.14
C HIS A 511 -3.02 -10.95 8.59
N ARG A 512 -4.28 -10.64 8.96
CA ARG A 512 -4.70 -9.31 9.45
C ARG A 512 -4.49 -8.18 8.45
N GLY A 513 -4.69 -8.48 7.16
CA GLY A 513 -4.66 -7.45 6.12
C GLY A 513 -5.88 -6.55 6.10
N LEU A 514 -5.84 -5.60 5.16
CA LEU A 514 -6.91 -4.72 4.75
C LEU A 514 -7.77 -5.40 3.67
N VAL A 515 -9.09 -5.31 3.80
CA VAL A 515 -10.03 -5.47 2.69
C VAL A 515 -10.68 -4.12 2.43
N ASN A 516 -10.30 -3.48 1.33
CA ASN A 516 -10.87 -2.23 0.86
C ASN A 516 -11.85 -2.51 -0.28
N VAL A 517 -13.13 -2.21 -0.08
CA VAL A 517 -14.21 -2.46 -1.04
C VAL A 517 -14.57 -1.13 -1.71
N LEU A 518 -14.56 -1.11 -3.04
CA LEU A 518 -15.04 -0.01 -3.88
C LEU A 518 -16.39 -0.41 -4.49
N ILE A 519 -17.39 0.46 -4.37
CA ILE A 519 -18.71 0.30 -4.98
C ILE A 519 -19.08 1.60 -5.70
N HIS A 520 -19.38 1.54 -7.00
CA HIS A 520 -20.05 2.65 -7.68
C HIS A 520 -21.54 2.58 -7.37
N THR A 521 -22.10 3.60 -6.71
CA THR A 521 -23.49 3.58 -6.21
C THR A 521 -24.55 3.80 -7.30
N ASP A 522 -24.27 3.46 -8.56
CA ASP A 522 -25.12 3.72 -9.72
C ASP A 522 -26.49 3.02 -9.67
N GLU A 523 -26.64 1.96 -8.86
CA GLU A 523 -27.89 1.25 -8.59
C GLU A 523 -28.03 0.84 -7.11
N THR A 524 -29.19 0.32 -6.70
CA THR A 524 -29.55 0.09 -5.28
C THR A 524 -30.12 -1.31 -5.01
N GLY A 525 -29.70 -2.29 -5.81
CA GLY A 525 -30.20 -3.67 -5.79
C GLY A 525 -29.07 -4.67 -5.50
N GLN A 526 -28.35 -5.07 -6.54
CA GLN A 526 -27.32 -6.11 -6.46
C GLN A 526 -26.09 -5.69 -5.65
N LYS A 527 -25.63 -4.45 -5.83
CA LYS A 527 -24.47 -3.90 -5.11
C LYS A 527 -24.80 -3.63 -3.63
N LEU A 528 -25.97 -3.03 -3.36
CA LEU A 528 -26.48 -2.76 -2.01
C LEU A 528 -26.73 -4.05 -1.20
N GLU A 529 -27.23 -5.11 -1.84
CA GLU A 529 -27.43 -6.41 -1.17
C GLU A 529 -26.11 -7.19 -1.00
N PHE A 530 -25.17 -7.07 -1.95
CA PHE A 530 -23.81 -7.58 -1.77
C PHE A 530 -23.15 -6.97 -0.53
N GLU A 531 -23.24 -5.65 -0.37
CA GLU A 531 -22.67 -4.94 0.77
C GLU A 531 -23.30 -5.39 2.08
N ARG A 532 -24.65 -5.53 2.14
CA ARG A 532 -25.37 -6.05 3.32
C ARG A 532 -24.79 -7.39 3.76
N GLU A 533 -24.77 -8.37 2.87
CA GLU A 533 -24.38 -9.74 3.22
C GLU A 533 -22.88 -9.84 3.53
N PHE A 534 -22.04 -9.02 2.88
CA PHE A 534 -20.62 -8.91 3.18
C PHE A 534 -20.36 -8.29 4.56
N ILE A 535 -21.12 -7.25 4.96
CA ILE A 535 -21.07 -6.69 6.31
C ILE A 535 -21.56 -7.70 7.34
N GLU A 536 -22.66 -8.40 7.09
CA GLU A 536 -23.24 -9.38 8.01
C GLU A 536 -22.28 -10.56 8.31
N GLU A 537 -21.55 -11.09 7.32
CA GLU A 537 -20.52 -12.13 7.51
C GLU A 537 -19.32 -11.63 8.35
N PHE A 538 -18.90 -10.37 8.19
CA PHE A 538 -17.65 -9.88 8.78
C PHE A 538 -17.77 -8.99 10.02
N LYS A 539 -18.93 -8.40 10.35
CA LYS A 539 -19.08 -7.42 11.46
C LYS A 539 -18.51 -7.85 12.81
N ASP A 540 -18.68 -9.11 13.20
CA ASP A 540 -18.16 -9.62 14.47
C ASP A 540 -16.64 -9.85 14.43
N ARG A 541 -16.07 -10.10 13.24
CA ARG A 541 -14.68 -10.54 13.03
C ARG A 541 -13.73 -9.43 12.56
N ALA A 542 -14.23 -8.48 11.78
CA ALA A 542 -13.49 -7.35 11.26
C ALA A 542 -13.54 -6.12 12.18
N TRP A 543 -12.66 -5.16 11.94
CA TRP A 543 -12.85 -3.78 12.34
C TRP A 543 -13.28 -2.96 11.10
N PHE A 544 -14.50 -2.42 11.12
CA PHE A 544 -15.01 -1.56 10.05
C PHE A 544 -14.63 -0.10 10.34
N SER A 545 -14.16 0.62 9.32
CA SER A 545 -13.71 2.01 9.43
C SER A 545 -13.87 2.78 8.12
N THR A 546 -13.87 4.11 8.23
CA THR A 546 -13.58 4.99 7.11
C THR A 546 -12.07 4.99 6.79
N VAL A 547 -11.69 5.44 5.59
CA VAL A 547 -10.30 5.54 5.13
C VAL A 547 -9.45 6.41 6.06
N SER A 548 -9.87 7.64 6.34
CA SER A 548 -9.09 8.55 7.19
C SER A 548 -9.01 8.08 8.64
N ARG A 549 -10.07 7.48 9.19
CA ARG A 549 -10.02 6.93 10.56
C ARG A 549 -9.07 5.74 10.68
N PHE A 550 -9.01 4.87 9.67
CA PHE A 550 -7.99 3.80 9.66
C PHE A 550 -6.60 4.37 9.39
N GLY A 551 -6.49 5.38 8.52
CA GLY A 551 -5.22 6.01 8.16
C GLY A 551 -4.54 6.73 9.32
N ASP A 552 -5.29 7.42 10.19
CA ASP A 552 -4.71 8.00 11.40
C ASP A 552 -4.32 6.93 12.43
N TRP A 553 -5.12 5.86 12.59
CA TRP A 553 -4.73 4.71 13.40
C TRP A 553 -3.45 4.06 12.87
N TRP A 554 -3.37 3.83 11.56
CA TRP A 554 -2.24 3.17 10.90
C TRP A 554 -0.96 3.99 10.99
N ARG A 555 -1.03 5.30 10.72
CA ARG A 555 0.09 6.23 10.86
C ARG A 555 0.65 6.25 12.29
N ILE A 556 -0.22 6.25 13.31
CA ILE A 556 0.22 6.21 14.71
C ILE A 556 0.76 4.81 15.06
N ARG A 557 0.15 3.74 14.54
CA ARG A 557 0.62 2.35 14.68
C ARG A 557 2.01 2.13 14.06
N ASP A 558 2.31 2.76 12.94
CA ASP A 558 3.63 2.73 12.27
C ASP A 558 4.70 3.56 13.00
N SER A 559 4.31 4.41 13.95
CA SER A 559 5.23 5.13 14.85
C SER A 559 5.59 4.34 16.12
N VAL A 560 5.02 3.14 16.31
CA VAL A 560 5.15 2.36 17.55
C VAL A 560 6.57 1.85 17.73
N GLN A 561 7.25 2.38 18.74
CA GLN A 561 8.54 1.92 19.24
C GLN A 561 8.31 0.96 20.42
N ILE A 562 8.94 -0.21 20.36
CA ILE A 562 8.87 -1.26 21.39
C ILE A 562 10.29 -1.56 21.85
N ASN A 563 10.51 -1.51 23.16
CA ASN A 563 11.78 -1.91 23.77
C ASN A 563 11.53 -2.82 24.97
N VAL A 564 12.33 -3.88 25.08
CA VAL A 564 12.25 -4.90 26.13
C VAL A 564 13.42 -4.72 27.10
N HIS A 565 13.13 -4.83 28.40
CA HIS A 565 14.12 -4.72 29.47
C HIS A 565 14.03 -5.92 30.41
N ASP A 566 15.15 -6.59 30.63
CA ASP A 566 15.26 -7.69 31.60
C ASP A 566 15.31 -7.18 33.05
N HIS A 567 14.47 -7.79 33.89
CA HIS A 567 14.43 -7.56 35.32
C HIS A 567 14.76 -8.84 36.10
N ALA A 568 14.92 -8.71 37.41
CA ALA A 568 15.28 -9.85 38.26
C ALA A 568 14.21 -10.98 38.22
N ALA A 569 14.68 -12.22 38.32
CA ALA A 569 13.86 -13.44 38.40
C ALA A 569 12.95 -13.73 37.18
N GLY A 570 13.36 -13.34 35.97
CA GLY A 570 12.64 -13.67 34.72
C GLY A 570 11.41 -12.77 34.45
N LEU A 571 11.30 -11.66 35.16
CA LEU A 571 10.40 -10.57 34.78
C LEU A 571 11.02 -9.82 33.59
N LYS A 572 10.22 -9.49 32.58
CA LYS A 572 10.56 -8.52 31.54
C LYS A 572 9.62 -7.34 31.61
N GLU A 573 10.10 -6.20 31.14
CA GLU A 573 9.34 -4.97 31.02
C GLU A 573 9.28 -4.59 29.55
N VAL A 574 8.07 -4.34 29.03
CA VAL A 574 7.82 -3.94 27.65
C VAL A 574 7.39 -2.49 27.67
N LYS A 575 8.25 -1.64 27.12
CA LYS A 575 7.98 -0.21 26.96
C LYS A 575 7.46 0.03 25.55
N VAL A 576 6.25 0.56 25.44
CA VAL A 576 5.56 0.85 24.19
C VAL A 576 5.37 2.35 24.07
N LYS A 577 5.81 2.95 22.97
CA LYS A 577 5.67 4.39 22.70
C LYS A 577 5.11 4.61 21.31
N ALA A 578 4.15 5.52 21.16
CA ALA A 578 3.60 5.96 19.88
C ALA A 578 3.61 7.49 19.78
N ASP A 579 3.69 8.03 18.56
CA ASP A 579 3.54 9.46 18.26
C ASP A 579 2.05 9.82 18.10
N GLY A 580 1.34 9.81 19.23
CA GLY A 580 -0.07 10.17 19.30
C GLY A 580 -0.84 9.41 20.38
N THR A 581 -2.14 9.28 20.15
CA THR A 581 -3.04 8.39 20.90
C THR A 581 -3.55 7.30 19.97
N ILE A 582 -3.49 6.05 20.41
CA ILE A 582 -3.91 4.90 19.64
C ILE A 582 -4.78 3.97 20.48
N GLU A 583 -5.99 3.71 19.99
CA GLU A 583 -6.94 2.77 20.58
C GLU A 583 -6.73 1.37 20.01
N GLY A 584 -6.96 0.33 20.82
CA GLY A 584 -6.95 -1.05 20.34
C GLY A 584 -5.60 -1.58 19.83
N LEU A 585 -4.46 -0.91 20.11
CA LEU A 585 -3.16 -1.42 19.69
C LEU A 585 -2.97 -2.84 20.20
N SER A 586 -2.53 -3.75 19.35
CA SER A 586 -2.37 -5.15 19.70
C SER A 586 -0.98 -5.65 19.31
N LEU A 587 -0.31 -6.33 20.24
CA LEU A 587 1.06 -6.82 20.09
C LEU A 587 1.08 -8.34 20.22
N ARG A 588 1.68 -9.04 19.26
CA ARG A 588 2.04 -10.45 19.45
C ARG A 588 3.32 -10.53 20.28
N ILE A 589 3.34 -11.38 21.29
CA ILE A 589 4.46 -11.64 22.21
C ILE A 589 4.82 -13.13 22.19
N PRO A 590 6.02 -13.53 22.65
CA PRO A 590 6.40 -14.95 22.70
C PRO A 590 5.43 -15.79 23.55
N VAL A 591 5.14 -17.01 23.10
CA VAL A 591 4.08 -17.88 23.67
C VAL A 591 4.27 -18.27 25.14
N SER A 592 5.49 -18.14 25.68
CA SER A 592 5.83 -18.39 27.09
C SER A 592 5.52 -17.20 28.02
N TRP A 593 5.32 -16.00 27.48
CA TRP A 593 5.14 -14.78 28.26
C TRP A 593 3.72 -14.65 28.81
N GLN A 594 3.60 -14.15 30.04
CA GLN A 594 2.33 -13.94 30.73
C GLN A 594 2.32 -12.57 31.43
N LEU A 595 1.29 -11.76 31.19
CA LEU A 595 1.08 -10.46 31.84
C LEU A 595 1.08 -10.63 33.37
N GLU A 596 1.87 -9.83 34.10
CA GLU A 596 1.92 -9.93 35.57
C GLU A 596 0.87 -9.02 36.23
N GLY A 597 -0.16 -9.65 36.80
CA GLY A 597 -1.23 -8.96 37.50
C GLY A 597 -2.29 -8.39 36.56
N SER A 598 -2.99 -7.36 37.02
CA SER A 598 -3.97 -6.61 36.24
C SER A 598 -3.40 -5.23 35.91
N VAL A 599 -3.05 -5.00 34.65
CA VAL A 599 -2.70 -3.69 34.12
C VAL A 599 -3.98 -3.05 33.59
N ASP A 600 -4.27 -1.81 33.98
CA ASP A 600 -5.51 -1.14 33.56
C ASP A 600 -5.48 -0.83 32.06
N GLY A 601 -6.61 -1.00 31.38
CA GLY A 601 -6.70 -0.89 29.92
C GLY A 601 -5.84 -1.87 29.11
N VAL A 602 -5.33 -2.97 29.69
CA VAL A 602 -4.51 -3.98 28.97
C VAL A 602 -4.96 -5.40 29.30
N ARG A 603 -5.17 -6.22 28.25
CA ARG A 603 -5.63 -7.61 28.36
C ARG A 603 -4.83 -8.55 27.46
N GLN A 604 -4.52 -9.75 27.97
CA GLN A 604 -3.84 -10.81 27.19
C GLN A 604 -4.85 -11.85 26.70
N ILE A 605 -4.77 -12.21 25.41
CA ILE A 605 -5.47 -13.34 24.80
C ILE A 605 -4.44 -14.21 24.09
N LYS A 606 -4.14 -15.39 24.66
CA LYS A 606 -3.06 -16.28 24.22
C LYS A 606 -1.72 -15.51 24.15
N ASP A 607 -1.12 -15.45 22.98
CA ASP A 607 0.14 -14.80 22.60
C ASP A 607 -0.04 -13.33 22.17
N VAL A 608 -1.22 -12.73 22.37
CA VAL A 608 -1.50 -11.33 22.01
C VAL A 608 -1.84 -10.49 23.25
N LEU A 609 -1.14 -9.37 23.41
CA LEU A 609 -1.55 -8.27 24.28
C LEU A 609 -2.43 -7.31 23.49
N ILE A 610 -3.51 -6.84 24.09
CA ILE A 610 -4.42 -5.84 23.53
C ILE A 610 -4.49 -4.68 24.52
N PHE A 611 -4.17 -3.48 24.05
CA PHE A 611 -4.28 -2.23 24.78
C PHE A 611 -5.56 -1.53 24.33
N ASP A 612 -6.42 -1.16 25.27
CA ASP A 612 -7.65 -0.45 24.95
C ASP A 612 -7.32 0.98 24.46
N GLN A 613 -6.35 1.66 25.10
CA GLN A 613 -5.75 2.93 24.65
C GLN A 613 -4.28 3.07 25.10
N ILE A 614 -3.44 3.64 24.24
CA ILE A 614 -2.11 4.20 24.55
C ILE A 614 -2.09 5.68 24.18
N SER A 615 -1.40 6.51 24.95
CA SER A 615 -1.17 7.93 24.64
C SER A 615 0.27 8.32 24.99
N GLY A 616 1.09 8.61 23.98
CA GLY A 616 2.52 8.85 24.16
C GLY A 616 3.28 7.58 24.52
N ALA A 617 3.79 7.46 25.76
CA ALA A 617 4.57 6.31 26.22
C ALA A 617 3.88 5.58 27.38
N THR A 618 3.66 4.27 27.19
CA THR A 618 3.07 3.35 28.16
C THR A 618 4.09 2.26 28.51
N GLU A 619 4.29 2.01 29.80
CA GLU A 619 5.21 0.99 30.33
C GLU A 619 4.38 -0.13 30.96
N ILE A 620 4.66 -1.39 30.60
CA ILE A 620 3.99 -2.58 31.16
C ILE A 620 5.00 -3.66 31.57
N SER A 621 4.66 -4.48 32.57
CA SER A 621 5.50 -5.58 33.03
C SER A 621 4.88 -6.94 32.70
N VAL A 622 5.68 -7.85 32.15
CA VAL A 622 5.27 -9.19 31.71
C VAL A 622 6.24 -10.24 32.26
N ARG A 623 5.73 -11.26 32.95
CA ARG A 623 6.56 -12.34 33.48
C ARG A 623 6.77 -13.41 32.40
N VAL A 624 8.03 -13.72 32.11
CA VAL A 624 8.40 -14.93 31.38
C VAL A 624 8.32 -16.12 32.34
N ARG A 625 7.91 -17.30 31.85
CA ARG A 625 7.81 -18.54 32.62
C ARG A 625 8.60 -19.67 31.96
#